data_AF-A0A420Y3J2-F1
#
_entry.id   AF-A0A420Y3J2-F1
#
_cell.length_a   1.000
_cell.length_b   1.000
_cell.length_c   1.000
_cell.angle_alpha   90.00
_cell.angle_beta   90.00
_cell.angle_gamma   90.00
#
_symmetry.space_group_name_H-M   'P 1'
#
loop_
_entity.id
_entity.type
_entity.pdbx_description
1 polymer ?
#
loop_
_entity_poly.entity_id
_entity_poly.type
_entity_poly.pdbx_seq_one_letter_code
_entity_poly.pdbx_strand_id
1 'polypeptide(L)'
;MHLSFLPILLLGALTITAKELGYWTLRGFTHICTSDNSACVVRLVVLENPNGNMDPDPNDPGTTCLFAVYPEAGKSAADSGWNDSRCSNESPQYRINGGWSDMGFITVVVTNKFEDANAFFSYGKDAIADGAYQPDQSRLAYKVGTFGENDVVVEERRNAEWVEEGRDAESEVEKRQDGGHLVLADQDEADGVPRRLRFMPRLG
;
A
#
# COMPACT_ATOMS: atom_id res chain seq x y z
N MET A 1 -39.02 1.61 55.32
CA MET A 1 -38.54 2.14 54.02
C MET A 1 -37.04 1.96 53.98
N HIS A 2 -36.55 0.91 53.32
CA HIS A 2 -35.11 0.66 53.16
C HIS A 2 -34.67 1.26 51.81
N LEU A 3 -33.80 2.27 51.86
CA LEU A 3 -33.12 2.79 50.67
C LEU A 3 -32.02 1.79 50.30
N SER A 4 -32.26 1.03 49.23
CA SER A 4 -31.24 0.20 48.59
C SER A 4 -30.24 1.11 47.86
N PHE A 5 -29.04 1.25 48.42
CA PHE A 5 -27.88 1.83 47.75
C PHE A 5 -27.40 0.85 46.67
N LEU A 6 -27.61 1.20 45.40
CA LEU A 6 -26.94 0.55 44.26
C LEU A 6 -25.49 1.08 44.21
N PRO A 7 -24.47 0.24 44.38
CA PRO A 7 -23.10 0.66 44.13
C PRO A 7 -22.93 0.88 42.63
N ILE A 8 -22.83 2.13 42.22
CA ILE A 8 -22.42 2.52 40.87
C ILE A 8 -20.96 2.07 40.74
N LEU A 9 -20.75 0.92 40.10
CA LEU A 9 -19.44 0.48 39.64
C LEU A 9 -19.00 1.46 38.54
N LEU A 10 -18.21 2.46 38.93
CA LEU A 10 -17.41 3.26 38.01
C LEU A 10 -16.36 2.34 37.37
N LEU A 11 -16.71 1.72 36.24
CA LEU A 11 -15.70 1.21 35.32
C LEU A 11 -15.02 2.42 34.68
N GLY A 12 -13.87 2.81 35.23
CA GLY A 12 -12.97 3.73 34.57
C GLY A 12 -12.44 3.06 33.31
N ALA A 13 -12.94 3.46 32.14
CA ALA A 13 -12.34 3.09 30.87
C ALA A 13 -10.94 3.72 30.81
N LEU A 14 -9.90 2.90 30.96
CA LEU A 14 -8.52 3.31 30.67
C LEU A 14 -8.42 3.48 29.15
N THR A 15 -8.62 4.70 28.66
CA THR A 15 -8.31 5.03 27.27
C THR A 15 -6.79 5.11 27.13
N ILE A 16 -6.17 4.06 26.62
CA ILE A 16 -4.77 4.11 26.18
C ILE A 16 -4.80 4.90 24.87
N THR A 17 -4.41 6.16 24.90
CA THR A 17 -4.29 6.95 23.66
C THR A 17 -2.92 6.68 23.08
N ALA A 18 -2.87 6.28 21.80
CA ALA A 18 -1.61 6.17 21.08
C ALA A 18 -0.88 7.52 21.15
N LYS A 19 0.42 7.52 21.49
CA LYS A 19 1.18 8.77 21.57
C LYS A 19 1.51 9.25 20.16
N GLU A 20 0.81 10.28 19.74
CA GLU A 20 1.05 10.99 18.49
C GLU A 20 2.36 11.80 18.59
N LEU A 21 3.17 11.74 17.54
CA LEU A 21 4.45 12.46 17.43
C LEU A 21 4.41 13.60 16.40
N GLY A 22 3.24 13.85 15.80
CA GLY A 22 3.06 14.80 14.72
C GLY A 22 2.70 14.12 13.40
N TYR A 23 2.74 14.89 12.32
CA TYR A 23 2.47 14.38 10.97
C TYR A 23 3.76 14.08 10.25
N TRP A 24 3.80 12.98 9.51
CA TRP A 24 4.85 12.70 8.54
C TRP A 24 4.26 12.75 7.14
N THR A 25 5.05 13.24 6.19
CA THR A 25 4.67 13.34 4.79
C THR A 25 5.56 12.42 3.94
N LEU A 26 4.93 11.61 3.09
CA LEU A 26 5.61 10.96 1.98
C LEU A 26 5.41 11.75 0.70
N ARG A 27 6.52 12.27 0.17
CA ARG A 27 6.56 13.05 -1.07
C ARG A 27 7.15 12.25 -2.22
N GLY A 28 6.53 12.39 -3.40
CA GLY A 28 7.04 11.83 -4.65
C GLY A 28 7.25 10.31 -4.61
N PHE A 29 6.31 9.59 -3.99
CA PHE A 29 6.31 8.13 -4.00
C PHE A 29 6.17 7.62 -5.43
N THR A 30 7.09 6.74 -5.83
CA THR A 30 7.07 6.04 -7.13
C THR A 30 7.51 4.61 -6.92
N HIS A 31 6.91 3.70 -7.69
CA HIS A 31 7.27 2.28 -7.73
C HIS A 31 7.22 1.84 -9.19
N ILE A 32 8.39 1.76 -9.81
CA ILE A 32 8.55 1.56 -11.25
C ILE A 32 9.18 0.20 -11.49
N CYS A 33 8.50 -0.66 -12.22
CA CYS A 33 8.97 -2.01 -12.52
C CYS A 33 9.57 -2.11 -13.93
N THR A 34 10.49 -3.06 -14.10
CA THR A 34 10.95 -3.48 -15.43
C THR A 34 9.80 -4.09 -16.22
N SER A 35 9.89 -4.10 -17.55
CA SER A 35 8.82 -4.61 -18.43
C SER A 35 8.47 -6.08 -18.21
N ASP A 36 9.40 -6.86 -17.67
CA ASP A 36 9.24 -8.28 -17.32
C ASP A 36 8.90 -8.49 -15.83
N ASN A 37 8.71 -7.41 -15.06
CA ASN A 37 8.49 -7.42 -13.61
C ASN A 37 9.56 -8.20 -12.80
N SER A 38 10.78 -8.31 -13.32
CA SER A 38 11.90 -8.97 -12.64
C SER A 38 12.60 -8.10 -11.60
N ALA A 39 12.37 -6.79 -11.64
CA ALA A 39 12.81 -5.86 -10.60
C ALA A 39 11.91 -4.62 -10.60
N CYS A 40 11.77 -3.98 -9.44
CA CYS A 40 11.15 -2.67 -9.30
C CYS A 40 12.07 -1.71 -8.54
N VAL A 41 11.94 -0.42 -8.80
CA VAL A 41 12.63 0.65 -8.08
C VAL A 41 11.59 1.46 -7.33
N VAL A 42 11.77 1.56 -6.01
CA VAL A 42 10.97 2.42 -5.15
C VAL A 42 11.75 3.69 -4.85
N ARG A 43 11.11 4.84 -5.02
CA ARG A 43 11.64 6.15 -4.60
C ARG A 43 10.58 6.91 -3.82
N LEU A 44 10.98 7.51 -2.70
CA LEU A 44 10.15 8.42 -1.90
C LEU A 44 11.03 9.39 -1.10
N VAL A 45 10.42 10.45 -0.57
CA VAL A 45 11.03 11.38 0.38
C VAL A 45 10.19 11.41 1.65
N VAL A 46 10.83 11.24 2.80
CA VAL A 46 10.20 11.34 4.13
C VAL A 46 10.42 12.74 4.69
N LEU A 47 9.34 13.40 5.10
CA LEU A 47 9.39 14.67 5.85
C LEU A 47 8.69 14.48 7.20
N GLU A 48 9.29 14.94 8.29
CA GLU A 48 8.70 14.90 9.62
C GLU A 48 8.22 16.30 10.03
N ASN A 49 6.96 16.43 10.44
CA ASN A 49 6.37 17.68 10.92
C ASN A 49 5.99 17.55 12.40
N PRO A 50 6.99 17.63 13.32
CA PRO A 50 6.78 17.40 14.75
C PRO A 50 5.95 18.49 15.45
N ASN A 51 5.77 19.65 14.80
CA ASN A 51 4.93 20.74 15.31
C ASN A 51 3.42 20.49 15.13
N GLY A 52 3.03 19.34 14.56
CA GLY A 52 1.64 18.99 14.32
C GLY A 52 1.03 19.64 13.07
N ASN A 53 1.82 20.36 12.26
CA ASN A 53 1.35 20.86 10.98
C ASN A 53 1.24 19.73 9.97
N MET A 54 0.11 19.65 9.27
CA MET A 54 -0.11 18.65 8.23
C MET A 54 0.69 18.95 6.96
N ASP A 55 0.90 20.23 6.67
CA ASP A 55 1.67 20.69 5.52
C ASP A 55 3.15 20.78 5.88
N PRO A 56 4.04 20.06 5.18
CA PRO A 56 5.47 20.15 5.44
C PRO A 56 6.03 21.51 5.01
N ASP A 57 7.15 21.91 5.62
CA ASP A 57 7.90 23.08 5.14
C ASP A 57 8.32 22.83 3.68
N PRO A 58 7.94 23.71 2.73
CA PRO A 58 8.33 23.54 1.33
C PRO A 58 9.84 23.59 1.10
N ASN A 59 10.61 24.11 2.07
CA ASN A 59 12.07 24.19 2.01
C ASN A 59 12.76 23.02 2.72
N ASP A 60 12.02 22.15 3.42
CA ASP A 60 12.61 20.95 4.00
C ASP A 60 12.97 19.96 2.87
N PRO A 61 14.27 19.64 2.70
CA PRO A 61 14.70 18.68 1.69
C PRO A 61 14.20 17.26 1.98
N GLY A 62 13.84 16.96 3.23
CA GLY A 62 13.45 15.64 3.69
C GLY A 62 14.56 14.60 3.58
N THR A 63 14.21 13.35 3.86
CA THR A 63 15.09 12.20 3.69
C THR A 63 14.71 11.41 2.45
N THR A 64 15.63 11.31 1.48
CA THR A 64 15.41 10.50 0.28
C THR A 64 15.67 9.02 0.53
N CYS A 65 14.74 8.18 0.09
CA CYS A 65 14.85 6.73 0.08
C CYS A 65 14.74 6.22 -1.36
N LEU A 66 15.70 5.42 -1.79
CA LEU A 66 15.77 4.84 -3.13
C LEU A 66 16.34 3.43 -3.01
N PHE A 67 15.55 2.43 -3.39
CA PHE A 67 15.96 1.02 -3.30
C PHE A 67 15.28 0.17 -4.37
N ALA A 68 15.89 -0.99 -4.64
CA ALA A 68 15.34 -1.98 -5.56
C ALA A 68 14.55 -3.05 -4.79
N VAL A 69 13.48 -3.54 -5.40
CA VAL A 69 12.65 -4.66 -4.96
C VAL A 69 12.81 -5.78 -5.97
N TYR A 70 12.98 -6.99 -5.47
CA TYR A 70 13.17 -8.20 -6.28
C TYR A 70 12.03 -9.19 -6.03
N PRO A 71 11.79 -10.12 -6.97
CA PRO A 71 10.75 -11.13 -6.84
C PRO A 71 10.94 -12.02 -5.61
N GLU A 72 9.87 -12.19 -4.83
CA GLU A 72 9.74 -13.24 -3.83
C GLU A 72 9.30 -14.57 -4.48
N ALA A 73 9.48 -15.69 -3.77
CA ALA A 73 9.11 -17.01 -4.28
C ALA A 73 7.62 -17.05 -4.68
N GLY A 74 7.36 -17.26 -5.98
CA GLY A 74 6.01 -17.33 -6.53
C GLY A 74 5.33 -15.98 -6.81
N LYS A 75 6.04 -14.86 -6.67
CA LYS A 75 5.53 -13.50 -6.93
C LYS A 75 6.42 -12.75 -7.92
N SER A 76 5.85 -11.80 -8.66
CA SER A 76 6.65 -10.84 -9.42
C SER A 76 7.25 -9.79 -8.49
N ALA A 77 8.23 -9.00 -8.95
CA ALA A 77 8.75 -7.88 -8.14
C ALA A 77 7.65 -6.85 -7.81
N ALA A 78 6.67 -6.68 -8.71
CA ALA A 78 5.57 -5.73 -8.53
C ALA A 78 4.62 -6.12 -7.38
N ASP A 79 4.52 -7.43 -7.11
CA ASP A 79 3.64 -8.00 -6.08
C ASP A 79 4.39 -8.39 -4.79
N SER A 80 5.71 -8.18 -4.77
CA SER A 80 6.57 -8.58 -3.66
C SER A 80 6.55 -7.57 -2.51
N GLY A 81 6.77 -8.08 -1.30
CA GLY A 81 7.04 -7.23 -0.15
C GLY A 81 8.46 -6.68 -0.14
N TRP A 82 8.69 -5.65 0.66
CA TRP A 82 10.01 -5.20 1.05
C TRP A 82 10.04 -4.85 2.53
N ASN A 83 11.15 -5.16 3.19
CA ASN A 83 11.32 -5.01 4.63
C ASN A 83 12.74 -4.51 4.93
N ASP A 84 12.86 -3.68 5.97
CA ASP A 84 14.09 -3.04 6.44
C ASP A 84 14.87 -2.31 5.33
N SER A 85 14.17 -1.82 4.29
CA SER A 85 14.80 -1.04 3.23
C SER A 85 15.38 0.25 3.80
N ARG A 86 16.65 0.50 3.50
CA ARG A 86 17.39 1.66 4.02
C ARG A 86 17.16 2.87 3.11
N CYS A 87 17.01 4.02 3.72
CA CYS A 87 17.14 5.30 3.02
C CYS A 87 18.63 5.61 2.77
N SER A 88 18.92 6.75 2.15
CA SER A 88 20.31 7.16 1.87
C SER A 88 21.23 7.00 3.10
N ASN A 89 22.53 6.78 2.88
CA ASN A 89 23.50 6.51 3.96
C ASN A 89 23.55 7.63 5.04
N GLU A 90 23.08 8.82 4.72
CA GLU A 90 23.04 9.98 5.60
C GLU A 90 21.88 9.92 6.62
N SER A 91 20.95 8.98 6.47
CA SER A 91 19.76 8.87 7.33
C SER A 91 19.51 7.45 7.82
N PRO A 92 20.41 6.90 8.66
CA PRO A 92 20.33 5.52 9.15
C PRO A 92 19.16 5.27 10.11
N GLN A 93 18.47 6.32 10.57
CA GLN A 93 17.31 6.20 11.45
C GLN A 93 16.08 5.64 10.73
N TYR A 94 15.94 5.86 9.43
CA TYR A 94 14.74 5.43 8.72
C TYR A 94 14.84 4.02 8.16
N ARG A 95 13.74 3.28 8.27
CA ARG A 95 13.49 2.04 7.54
C ARG A 95 12.15 2.11 6.85
N ILE A 96 12.12 1.59 5.64
CA ILE A 96 10.93 1.52 4.83
C ILE A 96 10.54 0.05 4.69
N ASN A 97 9.31 -0.25 5.11
CA ASN A 97 8.66 -1.51 4.85
C ASN A 97 7.48 -1.26 3.92
N GLY A 98 7.03 -2.28 3.21
CA GLY A 98 5.87 -2.15 2.37
C GLY A 98 5.65 -3.38 1.52
N GLY A 99 4.66 -3.29 0.66
CA GLY A 99 4.32 -4.37 -0.24
C GLY A 99 2.96 -4.18 -0.86
N TRP A 100 2.72 -5.00 -1.87
CA TRP A 100 1.44 -5.11 -2.54
C TRP A 100 0.41 -5.85 -1.67
N SER A 101 -0.81 -5.35 -1.66
CA SER A 101 -1.99 -5.99 -1.08
C SER A 101 -2.87 -6.55 -2.20
N ASP A 102 -3.38 -7.76 -2.02
CA ASP A 102 -4.33 -8.39 -2.97
C ASP A 102 -5.63 -7.57 -3.15
N MET A 103 -5.89 -6.61 -2.25
CA MET A 103 -6.97 -5.63 -2.37
C MET A 103 -6.68 -4.48 -3.34
N GLY A 104 -5.55 -4.50 -4.05
CA GLY A 104 -5.24 -3.54 -5.12
C GLY A 104 -4.61 -2.23 -4.64
N PHE A 105 -3.78 -2.27 -3.59
CA PHE A 105 -3.05 -1.11 -3.11
C PHE A 105 -1.66 -1.51 -2.57
N ILE A 106 -0.73 -0.56 -2.54
CA ILE A 106 0.54 -0.69 -1.83
C ILE A 106 0.42 -0.07 -0.44
N THR A 107 0.99 -0.76 0.54
CA THR A 107 1.25 -0.18 1.86
C THR A 107 2.69 0.25 1.97
N VAL A 108 2.93 1.37 2.64
CA VAL A 108 4.27 1.83 3.00
C VAL A 108 4.26 2.16 4.48
N VAL A 109 5.17 1.53 5.23
CA VAL A 109 5.41 1.82 6.64
C VAL A 109 6.78 2.45 6.76
N VAL A 110 6.80 3.70 7.23
CA VAL A 110 8.01 4.42 7.55
C VAL A 110 8.27 4.24 9.04
N THR A 111 9.45 3.74 9.38
CA THR A 111 9.90 3.59 10.76
C THR A 111 11.09 4.49 11.02
N ASN A 112 11.03 5.35 12.03
CA ASN A 112 12.19 6.04 12.60
C ASN A 112 12.67 5.24 13.82
N LYS A 113 13.80 4.55 13.69
CA LYS A 113 14.40 3.70 14.73
C LYS A 113 14.96 4.47 15.91
N PHE A 114 15.23 5.76 15.77
CA PHE A 114 15.78 6.56 16.87
C PHE A 114 14.66 7.10 17.75
N GLU A 115 13.52 7.41 17.14
CA GLU A 115 12.34 7.88 17.85
C GLU A 115 11.36 6.76 18.20
N ASP A 116 11.69 5.51 17.92
CA ASP A 116 10.77 4.35 17.89
C ASP A 116 9.39 4.78 17.38
N ALA A 117 9.30 5.26 16.15
CA ALA A 117 8.08 5.84 15.60
C ALA A 117 7.70 5.17 14.28
N ASN A 118 6.39 5.05 14.02
CA ASN A 118 5.86 4.53 12.77
C ASN A 118 4.81 5.48 12.17
N ALA A 119 4.84 5.64 10.86
CA ALA A 119 3.77 6.23 10.07
C ALA A 119 3.36 5.28 8.92
N PHE A 120 2.06 5.23 8.64
CA PHE A 120 1.45 4.26 7.73
C PHE A 120 0.79 4.97 6.56
N PHE A 121 1.15 4.58 5.34
CA PHE A 121 0.68 5.17 4.10
C PHE A 121 0.13 4.09 3.17
N SER A 122 -0.78 4.48 2.28
CA SER A 122 -1.34 3.57 1.29
C SER A 122 -1.58 4.28 -0.04
N TYR A 123 -1.30 3.57 -1.14
CA TYR A 123 -1.46 4.07 -2.50
C TYR A 123 -2.23 3.04 -3.32
N GLY A 124 -3.30 3.46 -4.00
CA GLY A 124 -4.10 2.55 -4.84
C GLY A 124 -3.35 2.09 -6.09
N LYS A 125 -3.78 0.99 -6.71
CA LYS A 125 -3.18 0.43 -7.93
C LYS A 125 -2.97 1.45 -9.05
N ASP A 126 -4.01 2.22 -9.35
CA ASP A 126 -4.01 3.18 -10.47
C ASP A 126 -3.02 4.32 -10.26
N ALA A 127 -2.68 4.56 -8.99
CA ALA A 127 -1.73 5.55 -8.57
C ALA A 127 -0.27 5.13 -8.87
N ILE A 128 -0.02 3.85 -9.14
CA ILE A 128 1.33 3.30 -9.17
C ILE A 128 1.70 2.78 -10.56
N ALA A 129 0.70 2.60 -11.42
CA ALA A 129 0.92 2.20 -12.81
C ALA A 129 1.86 3.18 -13.54
N ASP A 130 2.84 2.62 -14.25
CA ASP A 130 3.74 3.32 -15.17
C ASP A 130 4.52 4.51 -14.59
N GLY A 131 4.79 4.49 -13.28
CA GLY A 131 5.54 5.58 -12.62
C GLY A 131 4.76 6.89 -12.53
N ALA A 132 3.43 6.81 -12.54
CA ALA A 132 2.57 7.97 -12.31
C ALA A 132 2.94 8.69 -11.02
N TYR A 133 3.01 10.02 -11.10
CA TYR A 133 3.29 10.85 -9.93
C TYR A 133 2.16 10.71 -8.91
N GLN A 134 2.53 10.45 -7.66
CA GLN A 134 1.60 10.43 -6.54
C GLN A 134 1.61 11.72 -5.75
N PRO A 135 0.42 12.29 -5.45
CA PRO A 135 0.31 13.40 -4.52
C PRO A 135 0.94 13.05 -3.17
N ASP A 136 1.53 14.07 -2.53
CA ASP A 136 2.08 13.95 -1.20
C ASP A 136 1.00 13.48 -0.23
N GLN A 137 1.31 12.50 0.61
CA GLN A 137 0.41 12.03 1.65
C GLN A 137 0.98 12.39 3.01
N SER A 138 0.21 13.13 3.81
CA SER A 138 0.51 13.37 5.23
C SER A 138 -0.33 12.44 6.12
N ARG A 139 0.31 11.82 7.11
CA ARG A 139 -0.31 10.89 8.06
C ARG A 139 0.27 11.09 9.45
N LEU A 140 -0.50 10.80 10.49
CA LEU A 140 -0.01 10.82 11.86
C LEU A 140 1.06 9.75 12.07
N ALA A 141 2.12 10.12 12.78
CA ALA A 141 3.13 9.20 13.27
C ALA A 141 2.87 8.87 14.74
N TYR A 142 3.10 7.61 15.10
CA TYR A 142 2.83 7.08 16.44
C TYR A 142 4.10 6.48 17.03
N LYS A 143 4.30 6.68 18.33
CA LYS A 143 5.36 6.00 19.08
C LYS A 143 5.07 4.49 19.14
N VAL A 144 6.07 3.66 18.89
CA VAL A 144 6.02 2.20 19.01
C VAL A 144 5.69 1.82 20.45
N GLY A 145 4.89 0.76 20.62
CA GLY A 145 4.47 0.27 21.93
C GLY A 145 3.32 1.08 22.56
N THR A 146 2.73 2.04 21.84
CA THR A 146 1.54 2.75 22.34
C THR A 146 0.23 2.08 22.00
N PHE A 147 0.22 1.11 21.09
CA PHE A 147 -0.94 0.25 20.87
C PHE A 147 -0.90 -0.84 21.96
N GLY A 148 -1.90 -0.87 22.84
CA GLY A 148 -2.03 -1.96 23.80
C GLY A 148 -2.32 -3.29 23.08
N GLU A 149 -2.03 -4.43 23.71
CA GLU A 149 -2.42 -5.77 23.21
C GLU A 149 -3.93 -5.86 22.89
N ASN A 150 -4.75 -5.02 23.53
CA ASN A 150 -6.20 -4.97 23.34
C ASN A 150 -6.67 -3.96 22.26
N ASP A 151 -5.79 -3.09 21.74
CA ASP A 151 -6.15 -2.08 20.71
C ASP A 151 -6.06 -2.63 19.30
N VAL A 152 -5.32 -3.72 19.11
CA VAL A 152 -5.44 -4.52 17.90
C VAL A 152 -6.72 -5.34 18.06
N VAL A 153 -7.84 -4.74 17.67
CA VAL A 153 -9.03 -5.53 17.31
C VAL A 153 -8.65 -6.31 16.06
N VAL A 154 -7.88 -7.38 16.24
CA VAL A 154 -7.99 -8.51 15.34
C VAL A 154 -9.44 -8.90 15.53
N GLU A 155 -10.32 -8.51 14.60
CA GLU A 155 -11.51 -9.30 14.37
C GLU A 155 -10.96 -10.69 14.08
N GLU A 156 -10.86 -11.48 15.14
CA GLU A 156 -10.73 -12.90 15.07
C GLU A 156 -11.96 -13.27 14.24
N ARG A 157 -11.74 -13.46 12.93
CA ARG A 157 -12.64 -14.20 12.06
C ARG A 157 -12.74 -15.55 12.74
N ARG A 158 -13.60 -15.62 13.75
CA ARG A 158 -14.19 -16.83 14.28
C ARG A 158 -14.67 -17.53 13.05
N ASN A 159 -13.90 -18.54 12.67
CA ASN A 159 -14.28 -19.67 11.86
C ASN A 159 -15.64 -19.39 11.22
N ALA A 160 -15.62 -18.72 10.06
CA ALA A 160 -16.66 -18.96 9.09
C ALA A 160 -16.55 -20.46 8.85
N GLU A 161 -17.37 -21.18 9.62
CA GLU A 161 -17.68 -22.57 9.46
C GLU A 161 -17.98 -22.71 7.98
N TRP A 162 -16.99 -23.27 7.26
CA TRP A 162 -17.19 -23.74 5.92
C TRP A 162 -18.23 -24.86 6.07
N VAL A 163 -19.50 -24.47 6.00
CA VAL A 163 -20.58 -25.38 5.72
C VAL A 163 -20.23 -25.93 4.34
N GLU A 164 -19.70 -27.14 4.31
CA GLU A 164 -19.61 -27.94 3.08
C GLU A 164 -21.04 -28.22 2.62
N GLU A 165 -21.68 -27.22 2.01
CA GLU A 165 -22.93 -27.40 1.32
C GLU A 165 -22.63 -27.99 -0.05
N GLY A 166 -22.85 -29.29 -0.17
CA GLY A 166 -23.30 -29.89 -1.43
C GLY A 166 -22.21 -30.22 -2.43
N ARG A 167 -21.34 -31.16 -2.07
CA ARG A 167 -20.82 -32.15 -3.02
C ARG A 167 -22.00 -33.04 -3.42
N ASP A 168 -22.76 -32.66 -4.44
CA ASP A 168 -23.68 -33.52 -5.23
C ASP A 168 -24.24 -32.73 -6.43
N ALA A 169 -23.42 -32.52 -7.46
CA ALA A 169 -23.89 -32.15 -8.80
C ALA A 169 -22.91 -32.66 -9.87
N GLU A 170 -22.50 -33.92 -9.75
CA GLU A 170 -21.99 -34.71 -10.87
C GLU A 170 -23.16 -35.55 -11.39
N SER A 171 -23.82 -35.07 -12.44
CA SER A 171 -24.29 -35.87 -13.60
C SER A 171 -25.42 -35.16 -14.34
N GLU A 172 -25.12 -34.64 -15.52
CA GLU A 172 -25.90 -34.77 -16.78
C GLU A 172 -25.23 -33.83 -17.80
N VAL A 173 -24.47 -34.37 -18.76
CA VAL A 173 -24.95 -34.67 -20.13
C VAL A 173 -25.59 -33.41 -20.73
N GLU A 174 -25.00 -32.75 -21.73
CA GLU A 174 -25.26 -33.15 -23.12
C GLU A 174 -24.30 -32.45 -24.11
N LYS A 175 -23.80 -33.25 -25.05
CA LYS A 175 -23.09 -32.81 -26.25
C LYS A 175 -23.95 -31.84 -27.06
N ARG A 176 -23.45 -30.64 -27.35
CA ARG A 176 -23.80 -29.93 -28.59
C ARG A 176 -22.55 -29.57 -29.36
N GLN A 177 -22.28 -30.47 -30.29
CA GLN A 177 -21.43 -30.31 -31.44
C GLN A 177 -22.30 -29.67 -32.54
N ASP A 178 -22.09 -28.40 -32.85
CA ASP A 178 -22.47 -27.75 -34.11
C ASP A 178 -21.61 -26.48 -34.18
N GLY A 179 -20.65 -26.38 -35.10
CA GLY A 179 -21.01 -26.15 -36.51
C GLY A 179 -21.24 -24.66 -36.79
N GLY A 180 -20.50 -23.75 -36.13
CA GLY A 180 -20.59 -22.31 -36.33
C GLY A 180 -19.44 -21.75 -37.17
N HIS A 181 -19.69 -21.65 -38.47
CA HIS A 181 -18.88 -20.96 -39.48
C HIS A 181 -18.59 -19.50 -39.05
N LEU A 182 -17.33 -19.20 -38.71
CA LEU A 182 -16.90 -17.83 -38.41
C LEU A 182 -16.63 -17.09 -39.72
N VAL A 183 -17.55 -16.21 -40.10
CA VAL A 183 -17.40 -15.25 -41.20
C VAL A 183 -16.37 -14.21 -40.77
N LEU A 184 -15.26 -14.13 -41.51
CA LEU A 184 -14.32 -13.00 -41.47
C LEU A 184 -15.05 -11.79 -42.05
N ALA A 185 -15.42 -10.83 -41.20
CA ALA A 185 -15.76 -9.50 -41.65
C ALA A 185 -14.45 -8.71 -41.75
N ASP A 186 -14.04 -8.45 -42.99
CA ASP A 186 -13.17 -7.33 -43.33
C ASP A 186 -13.77 -6.06 -42.73
N GLN A 187 -13.02 -5.38 -41.87
CA GLN A 187 -13.28 -4.00 -41.50
C GLN A 187 -12.28 -3.13 -42.23
N ASP A 188 -12.82 -2.44 -43.23
CA ASP A 188 -12.18 -1.41 -44.03
C ASP A 188 -11.49 -0.35 -43.16
N GLU A 189 -10.20 -0.21 -43.46
CA GLU A 189 -9.46 1.02 -43.63
C GLU A 189 -10.29 2.32 -43.59
N ALA A 190 -10.10 3.10 -42.52
CA ALA A 190 -10.41 4.53 -42.51
C ALA A 190 -9.30 5.30 -41.77
N ASP A 191 -8.44 5.90 -42.56
CA ASP A 191 -7.70 7.14 -42.34
C ASP A 191 -7.63 7.72 -40.92
N GLY A 192 -6.42 7.68 -40.34
CA GLY A 192 -6.14 8.32 -39.05
C GLY A 192 -4.64 8.49 -38.76
N VAL A 193 -3.93 9.16 -39.67
CA VAL A 193 -2.58 9.76 -39.52
C VAL A 193 -1.86 9.53 -38.17
N PRO A 194 -0.83 8.68 -38.09
CA PRO A 194 0.07 8.68 -36.94
C PRO A 194 1.00 9.90 -36.99
N ARG A 195 0.87 10.80 -36.01
CA ARG A 195 1.87 11.86 -35.78
C ARG A 195 3.20 11.20 -35.44
N ARG A 196 4.19 11.37 -36.32
CA ARG A 196 5.60 11.09 -36.04
C ARG A 196 6.05 11.88 -34.81
N LEU A 197 6.25 11.21 -33.68
CA LEU A 197 7.10 11.72 -32.62
C LEU A 197 8.55 11.64 -33.11
N ARG A 198 9.12 12.81 -33.46
CA ARG A 198 10.56 12.95 -33.69
C ARG A 198 11.26 12.89 -32.34
N PHE A 199 11.99 11.80 -32.09
CA PHE A 199 13.05 11.80 -31.10
C PHE A 199 14.21 12.65 -31.64
N MET A 200 14.57 13.71 -30.93
CA MET A 200 15.85 14.39 -31.13
C MET A 200 16.90 13.77 -30.21
N PRO A 201 18.09 13.42 -30.70
CA PRO A 201 19.21 13.07 -29.84
C PRO A 201 19.67 14.31 -29.07
N ARG A 202 19.85 14.16 -27.75
CA ARG A 202 20.52 15.14 -26.90
C ARG A 202 22.01 15.07 -27.21
N LEU A 203 22.57 16.13 -27.78
CA LEU A 203 24.01 16.37 -27.81
C LEU A 203 24.35 17.22 -26.58
N GLY A 204 25.25 16.71 -25.74
CA GLY A 204 25.72 17.35 -24.51
C GLY A 204 26.36 16.32 -23.60
#